data_AF-A0A3D5HHJ2-F1
#
_entry.id   AF-A0A3D5HHJ2-F1
#
_cell.length_a   1.000
_cell.length_b   1.000
_cell.length_c   1.000
_cell.angle_alpha   90.00
_cell.angle_beta   90.00
_cell.angle_gamma   90.00
#
_symmetry.space_group_name_H-M   'P 1'
#
loop_
_entity.id
_entity.type
_entity.pdbx_description
1 polymer ?
#
loop_
_entity_poly.entity_id
_entity_poly.type
_entity_poly.pdbx_seq_one_letter_code
_entity_poly.pdbx_strand_id
1 'polypeptide(L)'
;MRDKFLSELNLSEAEWMLGQGTLYPDIIESGGTEHAEVIKSHHNRVQEVLDLMSSGKVVEPLKDLYKDEVRQVGTLLGLPDSIVWRHPFPGPGLSINVLCANGDEAFPELEKTAAEVSDCLKHGNCESQILPVRSVGVQGDQRTYTPPAALRNAPRDWDLLEKKATFLTNEVRNINRVVLQLGSNSIDANAPFLIRKAFCDSERLDLLREADYLVTQMLKENSLMQKIFQLLVILLPISKNGKEDSLVLRPVVSEDVMTAQFARIDWNLLDPLVESILGLAGIETVFYDITHKPPGTFGWE
;
A
#
# COMPACT_ATOMS: atom_id res chain seq x y z
N MET A 1 -21.96 -18.02 4.61
CA MET A 1 -21.73 -17.99 3.15
C MET A 1 -21.38 -19.38 2.62
N ARG A 2 -20.37 -20.08 3.18
CA ARG A 2 -20.03 -21.48 2.85
C ARG A 2 -21.24 -22.43 2.85
N ASP A 3 -21.96 -22.55 3.97
CA ASP A 3 -23.04 -23.54 4.10
C ASP A 3 -24.20 -23.26 3.14
N LYS A 4 -24.40 -21.97 2.80
CA LYS A 4 -25.35 -21.56 1.76
C LYS A 4 -24.90 -22.07 0.37
N PHE A 5 -23.64 -21.88 0.00
CA PHE A 5 -23.10 -22.37 -1.28
C PHE A 5 -23.08 -23.89 -1.37
N LEU A 6 -22.69 -24.60 -0.31
CA LEU A 6 -22.69 -26.07 -0.28
C LEU A 6 -24.11 -26.63 -0.43
N SER A 7 -25.09 -25.98 0.21
CA SER A 7 -26.51 -26.30 0.05
C SER A 7 -27.01 -26.05 -1.37
N GLU A 8 -26.67 -24.91 -1.98
CA GLU A 8 -27.02 -24.59 -3.38
C GLU A 8 -26.43 -25.58 -4.38
N LEU A 9 -25.22 -26.09 -4.12
CA LEU A 9 -24.54 -27.08 -4.97
C LEU A 9 -24.94 -28.53 -4.67
N ASN A 10 -25.78 -28.79 -3.66
CA ASN A 10 -26.15 -30.12 -3.18
C ASN A 10 -24.94 -31.03 -2.88
N LEU A 11 -23.86 -30.46 -2.35
CA LEU A 11 -22.66 -31.23 -1.97
C LEU A 11 -22.75 -31.65 -0.50
N SER A 12 -22.71 -32.96 -0.25
CA SER A 12 -22.61 -33.46 1.12
C SER A 12 -21.19 -33.28 1.66
N GLU A 13 -21.04 -33.32 2.99
CA GLU A 13 -19.76 -33.11 3.65
C GLU A 13 -18.62 -34.06 3.22
N ALA A 14 -18.93 -35.22 2.64
CA ALA A 14 -17.95 -36.20 2.19
C ALA A 14 -17.53 -36.02 0.72
N GLU A 15 -18.22 -35.17 -0.04
CA GLU A 15 -18.06 -35.06 -1.51
C GLU A 15 -17.21 -33.86 -1.94
N TRP A 16 -16.65 -33.12 -0.98
CA TRP A 16 -15.85 -31.93 -1.27
C TRP A 16 -14.58 -31.86 -0.43
N MET A 17 -13.61 -31.16 -0.99
CA MET A 17 -12.38 -30.74 -0.32
C MET A 17 -12.12 -29.26 -0.62
N LEU A 18 -11.49 -28.57 0.31
CA LEU A 18 -11.07 -27.17 0.14
C LEU A 18 -9.65 -27.13 -0.42
N GLY A 19 -9.52 -26.65 -1.67
CA GLY A 19 -8.22 -26.32 -2.25
C GLY A 19 -7.82 -24.89 -1.86
N GLN A 20 -6.65 -24.72 -1.23
CA GLN A 20 -6.09 -23.39 -0.94
C GLN A 20 -4.76 -23.21 -1.65
N GLY A 21 -4.54 -21.99 -2.16
CA GLY A 21 -3.28 -21.56 -2.77
C GLY A 21 -2.26 -21.06 -1.76
N THR A 22 -2.29 -21.55 -0.51
CA THR A 22 -1.37 -21.17 0.56
C THR A 22 0.07 -21.45 0.13
N LEU A 23 0.96 -20.48 0.36
CA LEU A 23 2.38 -20.59 0.00
C LEU A 23 3.25 -20.83 1.23
N TYR A 24 4.52 -21.17 1.00
CA TYR A 24 5.47 -21.41 2.09
C TYR A 24 5.66 -20.20 3.03
N PRO A 25 5.78 -18.94 2.54
CA PRO A 25 5.88 -17.77 3.41
C PRO A 25 4.67 -17.59 4.34
N ASP A 26 3.45 -17.87 3.85
CA ASP A 26 2.22 -17.76 4.66
C ASP A 26 2.25 -18.71 5.87
N ILE A 27 2.88 -19.87 5.71
CA ILE A 27 3.00 -20.88 6.76
C ILE A 27 4.00 -20.45 7.83
N ILE A 28 5.17 -19.92 7.43
CA ILE A 28 6.17 -19.41 8.37
C ILE A 28 5.60 -18.27 9.19
N GLU A 29 4.94 -17.30 8.54
CA GLU A 29 4.31 -16.17 9.23
C GLU A 29 3.23 -16.65 10.23
N SER A 30 2.44 -17.66 9.84
CA SER A 30 1.41 -18.25 10.71
C SER A 30 1.95 -19.20 11.80
N GLY A 31 3.23 -19.56 11.74
CA GLY A 31 3.84 -20.63 12.53
C GLY A 31 4.38 -20.20 13.89
N GLY A 32 4.36 -18.90 14.21
CA GLY A 32 4.66 -18.33 15.53
C GLY A 32 5.85 -18.96 16.26
N THR A 33 7.06 -18.40 16.10
CA THR A 33 8.13 -18.64 17.08
C THR A 33 7.65 -18.23 18.47
N GLU A 34 8.04 -18.95 19.54
CA GLU A 34 7.63 -18.74 20.95
C GLU A 34 7.83 -17.30 21.52
N HIS A 35 8.41 -16.38 20.73
CA HIS A 35 8.61 -14.97 21.06
C HIS A 35 7.86 -13.96 20.17
N ALA A 36 7.09 -14.42 19.17
CA ALA A 36 6.35 -13.55 18.27
C ALA A 36 4.92 -13.31 18.79
N GLU A 37 4.81 -12.72 19.97
CA GLU A 37 3.54 -12.21 20.47
C GLU A 37 3.06 -11.04 19.59
N VAL A 38 1.87 -11.21 18.98
CA VAL A 38 0.97 -10.17 18.45
C VAL A 38 1.37 -9.43 17.16
N ILE A 39 2.00 -10.09 16.19
CA ILE A 39 2.12 -9.54 14.83
C ILE A 39 1.17 -10.29 13.89
N LYS A 40 -0.06 -9.79 13.79
CA LYS A 40 -1.19 -10.26 12.93
C LYS A 40 -1.70 -11.69 13.24
N SER A 41 -2.95 -11.78 13.69
CA SER A 41 -3.75 -13.00 13.50
C SER A 41 -3.94 -13.22 11.99
N HIS A 42 -3.27 -14.23 11.41
CA HIS A 42 -3.29 -14.42 9.96
C HIS A 42 -4.64 -14.91 9.42
N HIS A 43 -5.09 -14.29 8.34
CA HIS A 43 -6.42 -14.45 7.72
C HIS A 43 -6.76 -15.84 7.16
N ASN A 44 -5.78 -16.75 7.02
CA ASN A 44 -5.98 -18.06 6.38
C ASN A 44 -6.10 -19.24 7.36
N ARG A 45 -5.82 -19.05 8.65
CA ARG A 45 -5.91 -20.10 9.68
C ARG A 45 -6.93 -19.76 10.77
N VAL A 46 -8.13 -19.44 10.32
CA VAL A 46 -9.30 -19.31 11.20
C VAL A 46 -9.64 -20.68 11.79
N GLN A 47 -10.26 -20.74 12.97
CA GLN A 47 -10.56 -21.99 13.67
C GLN A 47 -11.28 -23.00 12.76
N GLU A 48 -12.18 -22.53 11.92
CA GLU A 48 -12.93 -23.36 10.96
C GLU A 48 -12.02 -24.02 9.92
N VAL A 49 -10.93 -23.36 9.51
CA VAL A 49 -9.94 -23.95 8.59
C VAL A 49 -9.11 -24.98 9.32
N LEU A 50 -8.72 -24.73 10.58
CA LEU A 50 -7.99 -25.71 11.39
C LEU A 50 -8.82 -26.98 11.64
N ASP A 51 -10.13 -26.82 11.86
CA ASP A 51 -11.07 -27.94 12.00
C ASP A 51 -11.17 -28.73 10.68
N LEU A 52 -11.20 -28.06 9.53
CA LEU A 52 -11.17 -28.71 8.21
C LEU A 52 -9.83 -29.40 7.91
N MET A 53 -8.72 -28.82 8.34
CA MET A 53 -7.39 -29.43 8.22
C MET A 53 -7.30 -30.69 9.08
N SER A 54 -7.75 -30.65 10.34
CA SER A 54 -7.73 -31.80 11.25
C SER A 54 -8.65 -32.94 10.78
N SER A 55 -9.73 -32.63 10.07
CA SER A 55 -10.61 -33.61 9.43
C SER A 55 -10.15 -34.06 8.03
N GLY A 56 -8.97 -33.61 7.57
CA GLY A 56 -8.38 -34.04 6.30
C GLY A 56 -9.07 -33.51 5.04
N LYS A 57 -9.86 -32.44 5.15
CA LYS A 57 -10.64 -31.86 4.03
C LYS A 57 -9.95 -30.71 3.31
N VAL A 58 -8.71 -30.36 3.68
CA VAL A 58 -7.95 -29.25 3.07
C VAL A 58 -6.78 -29.79 2.24
N VAL A 59 -6.61 -29.25 1.04
CA VAL A 59 -5.47 -29.53 0.16
C VAL A 59 -4.77 -28.21 -0.17
N GLU A 60 -3.46 -28.17 0.06
CA GLU A 60 -2.61 -26.99 -0.20
C GLU A 60 -1.45 -27.38 -1.14
N PRO A 61 -1.67 -27.42 -2.47
CA PRO A 61 -0.68 -27.94 -3.42
C PRO A 61 0.60 -27.09 -3.53
N LEU A 62 0.53 -25.82 -3.12
CA LEU A 62 1.59 -24.82 -3.28
C LEU A 62 2.33 -24.51 -1.98
N LYS A 63 2.01 -25.23 -0.89
CA LYS A 63 2.49 -24.93 0.47
C LYS A 63 4.01 -24.98 0.64
N ASP A 64 4.70 -25.70 -0.23
CA ASP A 64 6.14 -25.90 -0.19
C ASP A 64 6.88 -24.97 -1.18
N LEU A 65 6.17 -24.04 -1.84
CA LEU A 65 6.70 -23.17 -2.87
C LEU A 65 6.73 -21.69 -2.44
N TYR A 66 7.76 -20.99 -2.90
CA TYR A 66 7.87 -19.55 -2.87
C TYR A 66 7.12 -18.89 -4.04
N LYS A 67 6.95 -17.56 -3.98
CA LYS A 67 6.10 -16.82 -4.91
C LYS A 67 6.61 -16.85 -6.35
N ASP A 68 7.92 -16.80 -6.53
CA ASP A 68 8.61 -16.92 -7.81
C ASP A 68 8.46 -18.32 -8.41
N GLU A 69 8.56 -19.37 -7.60
CA GLU A 69 8.32 -20.76 -8.03
C GLU A 69 6.87 -20.97 -8.47
N VAL A 70 5.90 -20.42 -7.74
CA VAL A 70 4.47 -20.48 -8.13
C VAL A 70 4.24 -19.80 -9.48
N ARG A 71 4.95 -18.71 -9.79
CA ARG A 71 4.88 -18.06 -11.11
C ARG A 71 5.43 -18.96 -12.22
N GLN A 72 6.54 -19.65 -11.96
CA GLN A 72 7.11 -20.62 -12.90
C GLN A 72 6.14 -21.77 -13.16
N VAL A 73 5.54 -22.33 -12.10
CA VAL A 73 4.50 -23.36 -12.21
C VAL A 73 3.32 -22.86 -13.05
N GLY A 74 2.83 -21.64 -12.80
CA GLY A 74 1.75 -21.06 -13.59
C GLY A 74 2.08 -20.95 -15.09
N THR A 75 3.31 -20.55 -15.41
CA THR A 75 3.81 -20.48 -16.79
C THR A 75 3.88 -21.86 -17.44
N LEU A 76 4.39 -22.87 -16.72
CA LEU A 76 4.46 -24.26 -17.20
C LEU A 76 3.08 -24.88 -17.44
N LEU A 77 2.08 -24.47 -16.67
CA LEU A 77 0.67 -24.85 -16.86
C LEU A 77 0.00 -24.14 -18.04
N GLY A 78 0.69 -23.21 -18.71
CA GLY A 78 0.16 -22.45 -19.85
C GLY A 78 -0.79 -21.32 -19.45
N LEU A 79 -0.74 -20.84 -18.19
CA LEU A 79 -1.51 -19.67 -17.79
C LEU A 79 -0.94 -18.41 -18.47
N PRO A 80 -1.81 -17.46 -18.87
CA PRO A 80 -1.34 -16.22 -19.50
C PRO A 80 -0.53 -15.37 -18.52
N ASP A 81 0.49 -14.68 -19.05
CA ASP A 81 1.35 -13.79 -18.27
C ASP A 81 0.58 -12.71 -17.50
N SER A 82 -0.55 -12.25 -18.05
CA SER A 82 -1.43 -11.26 -17.40
C SER A 82 -2.03 -11.74 -16.08
N ILE A 83 -2.09 -13.06 -15.86
CA ILE A 83 -2.55 -13.68 -14.61
C ILE A 83 -1.35 -14.02 -13.71
N VAL A 84 -0.30 -14.64 -14.28
CA VAL A 84 0.91 -15.05 -13.53
C VAL A 84 1.62 -13.85 -12.90
N TRP A 85 1.73 -12.75 -13.64
CA TRP A 85 2.43 -11.53 -13.25
C TRP A 85 1.50 -10.46 -12.71
N ARG A 86 0.24 -10.79 -12.41
CA ARG A 86 -0.65 -9.85 -11.74
C ARG A 86 -0.06 -9.48 -10.37
N HIS A 87 -0.09 -8.20 -10.05
CA HIS A 87 0.30 -7.73 -8.72
C HIS A 87 -0.53 -8.44 -7.63
N PRO A 88 0.06 -8.73 -6.45
CA PRO A 88 -0.71 -9.18 -5.30
C PRO A 88 -1.80 -8.16 -4.97
N PHE A 89 -2.97 -8.65 -4.56
CA PHE A 89 -4.09 -7.82 -4.15
C PHE A 89 -4.53 -8.25 -2.75
N PRO A 90 -4.65 -7.31 -1.79
CA PRO A 90 -4.95 -7.64 -0.40
C PRO A 90 -6.37 -8.24 -0.26
N GLY A 91 -6.56 -9.13 0.71
CA GLY A 91 -7.86 -9.78 0.98
C GLY A 91 -9.02 -8.79 1.22
N PRO A 92 -8.86 -7.75 2.08
CA PRO A 92 -9.83 -6.67 2.24
C PRO A 92 -10.05 -5.79 1.00
N GLY A 93 -9.22 -5.97 -0.04
CA GLY A 93 -9.27 -5.21 -1.28
C GLY A 93 -8.95 -3.73 -1.10
N LEU A 94 -9.69 -2.87 -1.82
CA LEU A 94 -9.46 -1.43 -1.83
C LEU A 94 -9.78 -0.74 -0.50
N SER A 95 -10.48 -1.40 0.42
CA SER A 95 -10.89 -0.78 1.69
C SER A 95 -9.70 -0.30 2.54
N ILE A 96 -8.57 -1.03 2.51
CA ILE A 96 -7.33 -0.64 3.20
C ILE A 96 -6.47 0.37 2.43
N ASN A 97 -6.96 0.82 1.27
CA ASN A 97 -6.36 1.86 0.46
C ASN A 97 -7.20 3.15 0.49
N VAL A 98 -8.31 3.18 1.26
CA VAL A 98 -9.14 4.37 1.44
C VAL A 98 -9.02 4.81 2.89
N LEU A 99 -8.13 5.77 3.15
CA LEU A 99 -7.99 6.31 4.50
C LEU A 99 -9.28 7.04 4.88
N CYS A 100 -9.75 6.76 6.09
CA CYS A 100 -10.96 7.31 6.66
C CYS A 100 -10.61 8.29 7.78
N ALA A 101 -11.44 9.31 7.94
CA ALA A 101 -11.29 10.34 8.97
C ALA A 101 -12.66 10.88 9.41
N ASN A 102 -12.79 11.23 10.68
CA ASN A 102 -13.95 11.92 11.24
C ASN A 102 -13.92 13.43 10.95
N GLY A 103 -12.76 13.98 10.57
CA GLY A 103 -12.54 15.38 10.21
C GLY A 103 -12.24 16.30 11.40
N ASP A 104 -12.25 15.76 12.62
CA ASP A 104 -11.97 16.45 13.88
C ASP A 104 -10.73 15.89 14.60
N GLU A 105 -9.94 15.06 13.91
CA GLU A 105 -8.70 14.52 14.43
C GLU A 105 -7.70 15.61 14.81
N ALA A 106 -7.17 15.51 16.02
CA ALA A 106 -6.08 16.35 16.48
C ALA A 106 -4.72 15.73 16.13
N PHE A 107 -3.81 16.58 15.64
CA PHE A 107 -2.42 16.21 15.38
C PHE A 107 -1.48 17.17 16.13
N PRO A 108 -1.41 17.07 17.48
CA PRO A 108 -0.59 17.96 18.30
C PRO A 108 0.91 17.86 17.97
N GLU A 109 1.36 16.76 17.36
CA GLU A 109 2.74 16.55 16.96
C GLU A 109 3.15 17.28 15.68
N LEU A 110 2.22 17.84 14.88
CA LEU A 110 2.56 18.38 13.55
C LEU A 110 3.57 19.51 13.61
N GLU A 111 3.36 20.51 14.46
CA GLU A 111 4.22 21.70 14.49
C GLU A 111 5.65 21.33 14.89
N LYS A 112 5.78 20.51 15.95
CA LYS A 112 7.08 19.99 16.40
C LYS A 112 7.75 19.15 15.32
N THR A 113 7.02 18.22 14.70
CA THR A 113 7.56 17.33 13.66
C THR A 113 7.95 18.12 12.42
N ALA A 114 7.17 19.13 12.03
CA ALA A 114 7.48 20.02 10.93
C ALA A 114 8.77 20.83 11.18
N ALA A 115 8.99 21.30 12.41
CA ALA A 115 10.23 21.96 12.79
C ALA A 115 11.43 21.00 12.72
N GLU A 116 11.31 19.78 13.25
CA GLU A 116 12.37 18.75 13.18
C GLU A 116 12.72 18.38 11.73
N VAL A 117 11.72 18.17 10.87
CA VAL A 117 11.93 17.89 9.44
C VAL A 117 12.54 19.08 8.72
N SER A 118 12.06 20.30 8.99
CA SER A 118 12.62 21.53 8.41
C SER A 118 14.11 21.70 8.78
N ASP A 119 14.45 21.43 10.04
CA ASP A 119 15.82 21.45 10.54
C ASP A 119 16.73 20.44 9.80
N CYS A 120 16.21 19.24 9.54
CA CYS A 120 16.88 18.22 8.73
C CYS A 120 17.10 18.65 7.27
N LEU A 121 16.26 19.56 6.76
CA LEU A 121 16.25 19.99 5.36
C LEU A 121 16.85 21.38 5.11
N LYS A 122 17.36 22.09 6.13
CA LYS A 122 17.89 23.48 6.05
C LYS A 122 18.89 23.76 4.92
N HIS A 123 19.64 22.76 4.48
CA HIS A 123 20.62 22.87 3.40
C HIS A 123 20.17 22.20 2.09
N GLY A 124 18.89 21.84 1.99
CA GLY A 124 18.30 21.13 0.87
C GLY A 124 17.53 22.04 -0.09
N ASN A 125 17.51 21.64 -1.36
CA ASN A 125 16.69 22.28 -2.40
C ASN A 125 15.25 21.75 -2.39
N CYS A 126 14.63 21.55 -1.23
CA CYS A 126 13.27 21.03 -1.13
C CYS A 126 12.55 21.60 0.09
N GLU A 127 11.26 21.85 -0.07
CA GLU A 127 10.36 22.22 1.01
C GLU A 127 9.71 20.97 1.59
N SER A 128 9.19 21.08 2.82
CA SER A 128 8.47 19.99 3.46
C SER A 128 7.16 20.45 4.09
N GLN A 129 6.21 19.54 4.19
CA GLN A 129 4.97 19.73 4.92
C GLN A 129 4.55 18.40 5.54
N ILE A 130 4.10 18.41 6.80
CA ILE A 130 3.61 17.19 7.45
C ILE A 130 2.12 17.05 7.16
N LEU A 131 1.71 15.88 6.66
CA LEU A 131 0.32 15.63 6.27
C LEU A 131 -0.53 15.27 7.49
N PRO A 132 -1.73 15.85 7.68
CA PRO A 132 -2.60 15.56 8.81
C PRO A 132 -3.39 14.26 8.59
N VAL A 133 -2.69 13.15 8.38
CA VAL A 133 -3.22 11.78 8.35
C VAL A 133 -2.23 10.87 9.06
N ARG A 134 -2.63 9.67 9.46
CA ARG A 134 -1.68 8.67 9.95
C ARG A 134 -1.52 7.58 8.91
N SER A 135 -0.30 7.09 8.76
CA SER A 135 -0.01 5.93 7.93
C SER A 135 0.65 4.85 8.78
N VAL A 136 0.36 3.58 8.49
CA VAL A 136 1.01 2.47 9.20
C VAL A 136 2.48 2.33 8.79
N GLY A 137 3.33 2.02 9.75
CA GLY A 137 4.75 1.70 9.60
C GLY A 137 5.16 0.55 10.53
N VAL A 138 6.41 0.11 10.41
CA VAL A 138 7.06 -0.88 11.28
C VAL A 138 8.40 -0.32 11.73
N GLN A 139 8.58 -0.18 13.04
CA GLN A 139 9.83 0.24 13.65
C GLN A 139 10.17 -0.74 14.77
N GLY A 140 11.29 -1.46 14.63
CA GLY A 140 11.55 -2.65 15.44
C GLY A 140 10.48 -3.71 15.19
N ASP A 141 9.96 -4.31 16.25
CA ASP A 141 8.95 -5.38 16.18
C ASP A 141 7.50 -4.86 16.34
N GLN A 142 7.30 -3.55 16.31
CA GLN A 142 6.00 -2.93 16.60
C GLN A 142 5.49 -2.10 15.42
N ARG A 143 4.16 -2.08 15.28
CA ARG A 143 3.48 -1.19 14.34
C ARG A 143 3.44 0.22 14.89
N THR A 144 3.62 1.19 14.00
CA THR A 144 3.51 2.62 14.30
C THR A 144 2.51 3.28 13.37
N TYR A 145 1.82 4.32 13.85
CA TYR A 145 0.87 5.11 13.07
C TYR A 145 1.21 6.59 13.23
N THR A 146 1.96 7.13 12.27
CA THR A 146 2.47 8.51 12.34
C THR A 146 2.16 9.31 11.07
N PRO A 147 2.18 10.65 11.16
CA PRO A 147 2.08 11.51 10.00
C PRO A 147 3.20 11.30 8.96
N PRO A 148 2.88 11.27 7.66
CA PRO A 148 3.87 11.33 6.59
C PRO A 148 4.47 12.73 6.45
N ALA A 149 5.75 12.80 6.07
CA ALA A 149 6.39 14.03 5.59
C ALA A 149 6.28 14.12 4.06
N ALA A 150 5.64 15.17 3.55
CA ALA A 150 5.57 15.46 2.12
C ALA A 150 6.69 16.42 1.71
N LEU A 151 7.54 15.98 0.77
CA LEU A 151 8.53 16.81 0.09
C LEU A 151 7.88 17.53 -1.09
N ARG A 152 8.13 18.84 -1.18
CA ARG A 152 7.67 19.72 -2.26
C ARG A 152 8.88 20.40 -2.91
N ASN A 153 8.72 20.80 -4.18
CA ASN A 153 9.76 21.48 -4.96
C ASN A 153 11.12 20.75 -4.96
N ALA A 154 11.11 19.43 -4.82
CA ALA A 154 12.33 18.63 -4.75
C ALA A 154 12.88 18.34 -6.15
N PRO A 155 14.21 18.20 -6.32
CA PRO A 155 14.79 17.78 -7.58
C PRO A 155 14.28 16.38 -7.97
N ARG A 156 14.03 16.18 -9.27
CA ARG A 156 13.59 14.90 -9.85
C ARG A 156 14.75 13.92 -10.02
N ASP A 157 15.44 13.64 -8.92
CA ASP A 157 16.59 12.73 -8.82
C ASP A 157 16.27 11.65 -7.77
N TRP A 158 16.08 10.41 -8.23
CA TRP A 158 15.69 9.31 -7.36
C TRP A 158 16.72 8.99 -6.28
N ASP A 159 18.02 9.12 -6.57
CA ASP A 159 19.07 8.82 -5.59
C ASP A 159 19.13 9.90 -4.50
N LEU A 160 18.91 11.16 -4.87
CA LEU A 160 18.79 12.25 -3.91
C LEU A 160 17.55 12.10 -3.03
N LEU A 161 16.41 11.78 -3.65
CA LEU A 161 15.13 11.59 -2.96
C LEU A 161 15.19 10.43 -1.97
N GLU A 162 15.78 9.29 -2.38
CA GLU A 162 15.99 8.14 -1.52
C GLU A 162 16.83 8.49 -0.29
N LYS A 163 18.01 9.10 -0.50
CA LYS A 163 18.89 9.51 0.61
C LYS A 163 18.17 10.43 1.59
N LYS A 164 17.37 11.37 1.09
CA LYS A 164 16.57 12.28 1.93
C LYS A 164 15.48 11.53 2.68
N ALA A 165 14.74 10.66 2.02
CA ALA A 165 13.68 9.88 2.65
C ALA A 165 14.22 9.01 3.78
N THR A 166 15.28 8.24 3.51
CA THR A 166 15.96 7.40 4.50
C THR A 166 16.51 8.21 5.67
N PHE A 167 17.14 9.36 5.39
CA PHE A 167 17.65 10.25 6.44
C PHE A 167 16.53 10.74 7.34
N LEU A 168 15.44 11.27 6.78
CA LEU A 168 14.30 11.75 7.56
C LEU A 168 13.67 10.66 8.42
N THR A 169 13.50 9.45 7.88
CA THR A 169 12.92 8.34 8.65
C THR A 169 13.82 7.81 9.77
N ASN A 170 15.13 8.07 9.70
CA ASN A 170 16.09 7.68 10.73
C ASN A 170 16.24 8.77 11.81
N GLU A 171 16.26 10.03 11.42
CA GLU A 171 16.49 11.16 12.34
C GLU A 171 15.20 11.64 13.03
N VAL A 172 14.06 11.58 12.35
CA VAL A 172 12.79 12.09 12.87
C VAL A 172 11.91 10.94 13.30
N ARG A 173 11.90 10.66 14.61
CA ARG A 173 11.19 9.52 15.20
C ARG A 173 9.71 9.43 14.83
N ASN A 174 9.04 10.59 14.68
CA ASN A 174 7.61 10.67 14.35
C ASN A 174 7.31 10.59 12.86
N ILE A 175 8.28 10.22 12.01
CA ILE A 175 8.10 10.05 10.58
C ILE A 175 8.39 8.59 10.21
N ASN A 176 7.35 7.87 9.80
CA ASN A 176 7.48 6.53 9.25
C ASN A 176 7.32 6.48 7.71
N ARG A 177 6.92 7.60 7.10
CA ARG A 177 6.78 7.75 5.64
C ARG A 177 7.21 9.12 5.15
N VAL A 178 7.86 9.10 3.99
CA VAL A 178 8.19 10.30 3.21
C VAL A 178 7.56 10.15 1.84
N VAL A 179 6.81 11.16 1.42
CA VAL A 179 6.18 11.20 0.10
C VAL A 179 6.68 12.39 -0.69
N LEU A 180 6.77 12.27 -2.00
CA LEU A 180 7.05 13.36 -2.94
C LEU A 180 5.73 13.87 -3.53
N GLN A 181 5.48 15.18 -3.48
CA GLN A 181 4.37 15.78 -4.21
C GLN A 181 4.70 15.82 -5.71
N LEU A 182 3.95 15.07 -6.53
CA LEU A 182 4.14 15.02 -7.98
C LEU A 182 3.38 16.14 -8.71
N GLY A 183 2.19 16.47 -8.24
CA GLY A 183 1.34 17.50 -8.85
C GLY A 183 0.16 17.87 -7.96
N SER A 184 -0.41 19.06 -8.16
CA SER A 184 -1.57 19.56 -7.41
C SER A 184 -2.36 20.58 -8.22
N ASN A 185 -3.68 20.52 -8.14
CA ASN A 185 -4.62 21.51 -8.70
C ASN A 185 -4.90 22.68 -7.73
N SER A 186 -4.24 22.71 -6.57
CA SER A 186 -4.48 23.75 -5.57
C SER A 186 -4.01 25.13 -6.05
N ILE A 187 -4.83 26.16 -5.79
CA ILE A 187 -4.52 27.56 -6.14
C ILE A 187 -3.39 28.11 -5.27
N ASP A 188 -3.40 27.77 -3.97
CA ASP A 188 -2.34 28.17 -3.03
C ASP A 188 -1.43 26.98 -2.76
N ALA A 189 -0.29 26.96 -3.44
CA ALA A 189 0.71 25.89 -3.30
C ALA A 189 1.26 25.77 -1.87
N ASN A 190 1.16 26.81 -1.04
CA ASN A 190 1.70 26.86 0.32
C ASN A 190 0.65 26.70 1.42
N ALA A 191 -0.63 26.62 1.06
CA ALA A 191 -1.69 26.39 2.04
C ALA A 191 -1.47 25.07 2.82
N PRO A 192 -1.86 25.04 4.12
CA PRO A 192 -1.84 23.82 4.89
C PRO A 192 -2.77 22.77 4.28
N PHE A 193 -2.38 21.49 4.27
CA PHE A 193 -3.35 20.42 4.05
C PHE A 193 -4.31 20.37 5.23
N LEU A 194 -5.59 20.23 4.94
CA LEU A 194 -6.67 20.13 5.89
C LEU A 194 -7.26 18.73 5.81
N ILE A 195 -7.49 18.11 6.98
CA ILE A 195 -8.24 16.87 7.05
C ILE A 195 -9.73 17.16 6.92
N ARG A 196 -10.46 16.28 6.22
CA ARG A 196 -11.91 16.34 6.10
C ARG A 196 -12.54 15.04 6.58
N LYS A 197 -13.81 15.13 6.97
CA LYS A 197 -14.62 13.94 7.27
C LYS A 197 -14.84 13.12 6.00
N ALA A 198 -14.41 11.87 6.00
CA ALA A 198 -14.56 10.95 4.88
C ALA A 198 -14.46 9.50 5.35
N PHE A 199 -15.25 8.60 4.75
CA PHE A 199 -15.25 7.17 5.10
C PHE A 199 -15.01 6.32 3.85
N CYS A 200 -14.94 5.01 4.01
CA CYS A 200 -14.92 4.07 2.89
C CYS A 200 -16.36 3.87 2.40
N ASP A 201 -16.82 4.76 1.51
CA ASP A 201 -18.12 4.70 0.86
C ASP A 201 -18.00 4.34 -0.64
N SER A 202 -19.15 4.19 -1.31
CA SER A 202 -19.17 3.80 -2.72
C SER A 202 -18.50 4.83 -3.63
N GLU A 203 -18.70 6.13 -3.37
CA GLU A 203 -18.18 7.22 -4.20
C GLU A 203 -16.65 7.25 -4.14
N ARG A 204 -16.06 7.20 -2.94
CA ARG A 204 -14.60 7.16 -2.79
C ARG A 204 -13.98 5.88 -3.30
N LEU A 205 -14.69 4.74 -3.18
CA LEU A 205 -14.25 3.49 -3.78
C LEU A 205 -14.29 3.54 -5.32
N ASP A 206 -15.31 4.16 -5.93
CA ASP A 206 -15.39 4.35 -7.38
C ASP A 206 -14.25 5.24 -7.88
N LEU A 207 -14.01 6.37 -7.22
CA LEU A 207 -12.87 7.25 -7.52
C LEU A 207 -11.53 6.51 -7.44
N LEU A 208 -11.33 5.71 -6.38
CA LEU A 208 -10.11 4.92 -6.23
C LEU A 208 -9.98 3.85 -7.32
N ARG A 209 -11.08 3.21 -7.75
CA ARG A 209 -11.06 2.23 -8.86
C ARG A 209 -10.64 2.88 -10.18
N GLU A 210 -11.14 4.08 -10.46
CA GLU A 210 -10.75 4.82 -11.67
C GLU A 210 -9.25 5.16 -11.65
N ALA A 211 -8.75 5.68 -10.53
CA ALA A 211 -7.33 5.99 -10.40
C ALA A 211 -6.43 4.74 -10.46
N ASP A 212 -6.81 3.65 -9.76
CA ASP A 212 -6.10 2.36 -9.79
C ASP A 212 -6.09 1.73 -11.20
N TYR A 213 -7.18 1.90 -11.95
CA TYR A 213 -7.26 1.47 -13.34
C TYR A 213 -6.24 2.22 -14.22
N LEU A 214 -6.18 3.55 -14.13
CA LEU A 214 -5.20 4.36 -14.89
C LEU A 214 -3.77 3.92 -14.61
N VAL A 215 -3.44 3.71 -13.34
CA VAL A 215 -2.12 3.22 -12.92
C VAL A 215 -1.85 1.83 -13.48
N THR A 216 -2.81 0.91 -13.38
CA THR A 216 -2.69 -0.44 -13.90
C THR A 216 -2.48 -0.46 -15.42
N GLN A 217 -3.16 0.41 -16.18
CA GLN A 217 -2.94 0.52 -17.63
C GLN A 217 -1.52 1.02 -17.94
N MET A 218 -1.07 2.09 -17.27
CA MET A 218 0.29 2.59 -17.43
C MET A 218 1.33 1.49 -17.20
N LEU A 219 1.16 0.67 -16.15
CA LEU A 219 2.07 -0.43 -15.85
C LEU A 219 2.06 -1.53 -16.93
N LYS A 220 0.89 -1.87 -17.47
CA LYS A 220 0.74 -2.90 -18.51
C LYS A 220 1.36 -2.46 -19.82
N GLU A 221 1.02 -1.26 -20.29
CA GLU A 221 1.47 -0.70 -21.57
C GLU A 221 2.98 -0.52 -21.62
N ASN A 222 3.62 -0.28 -20.46
CA ASN A 222 5.06 -0.06 -20.35
C ASN A 222 5.83 -1.29 -19.81
N SER A 223 5.21 -2.48 -19.79
CA SER A 223 5.85 -3.73 -19.34
C SER A 223 6.46 -3.65 -17.93
N LEU A 224 5.82 -2.89 -17.04
CA LEU A 224 6.27 -2.70 -15.65
C LEU A 224 5.64 -3.71 -14.68
N MET A 225 4.59 -4.43 -15.09
CA MET A 225 3.90 -5.45 -14.27
C MET A 225 4.83 -6.55 -13.72
N GLN A 226 5.94 -6.85 -14.42
CA GLN A 226 6.92 -7.85 -13.97
C GLN A 226 8.04 -7.25 -13.14
N LYS A 227 8.31 -5.95 -13.30
CA LYS A 227 9.44 -5.24 -12.66
C LYS A 227 9.06 -4.66 -11.31
N ILE A 228 7.81 -4.22 -11.17
CA ILE A 228 7.25 -3.72 -9.92
C ILE A 228 6.54 -4.87 -9.24
N PHE A 229 6.85 -5.11 -7.96
CA PHE A 229 6.24 -6.20 -7.22
C PHE A 229 4.76 -5.88 -6.92
N GLN A 230 4.50 -4.65 -6.49
CA GLN A 230 3.17 -4.13 -6.22
C GLN A 230 3.18 -2.61 -6.34
N LEU A 231 2.10 -2.03 -6.86
CA LEU A 231 1.84 -0.60 -6.79
C LEU A 231 0.44 -0.42 -6.22
N LEU A 232 0.34 0.10 -5.00
CA LEU A 232 -0.94 0.44 -4.39
C LEU A 232 -1.26 1.92 -4.66
N VAL A 233 -2.50 2.18 -5.03
CA VAL A 233 -3.06 3.52 -5.07
C VAL A 233 -3.82 3.73 -3.76
N ILE A 234 -3.51 4.81 -3.04
CA ILE A 234 -4.11 5.11 -1.73
C ILE A 234 -4.79 6.47 -1.78
N LEU A 235 -6.02 6.54 -1.31
CA LEU A 235 -6.81 7.76 -1.22
C LEU A 235 -6.74 8.35 0.20
N LEU A 236 -6.37 9.63 0.31
CA LEU A 236 -6.21 10.35 1.56
C LEU A 236 -7.31 11.42 1.69
N PRO A 237 -7.98 11.53 2.85
CA PRO A 237 -9.03 12.52 3.08
C PRO A 237 -8.44 13.89 3.47
N ILE A 238 -7.49 14.37 2.68
CA ILE A 238 -6.82 15.66 2.86
C ILE A 238 -6.75 16.44 1.56
N SER A 239 -6.88 17.75 1.67
CA SER A 239 -6.65 18.71 0.58
C SER A 239 -6.36 20.08 1.17
N LYS A 240 -5.77 20.98 0.39
CA LYS A 240 -5.55 22.37 0.76
C LYS A 240 -6.83 23.17 0.69
N ASN A 241 -7.76 22.81 -0.20
CA ASN A 241 -9.08 23.41 -0.29
C ASN A 241 -10.12 22.84 0.70
N GLY A 242 -9.81 21.71 1.38
CA GLY A 242 -10.66 21.05 2.36
C GLY A 242 -11.89 20.33 1.79
N LYS A 243 -11.95 20.12 0.46
CA LYS A 243 -13.10 19.52 -0.24
C LYS A 243 -12.76 18.20 -0.92
N GLU A 244 -11.65 18.18 -1.65
CA GLU A 244 -11.22 17.04 -2.46
C GLU A 244 -10.30 16.10 -1.66
N ASP A 245 -9.94 14.95 -2.25
CA ASP A 245 -8.96 14.02 -1.71
C ASP A 245 -7.58 14.24 -2.32
N SER A 246 -6.56 13.73 -1.63
CA SER A 246 -5.23 13.54 -2.18
C SER A 246 -5.00 12.07 -2.44
N LEU A 247 -4.07 11.75 -3.34
CA LEU A 247 -3.79 10.38 -3.75
C LEU A 247 -2.30 10.07 -3.60
N VAL A 248 -1.96 8.88 -3.13
CA VAL A 248 -0.58 8.40 -3.01
C VAL A 248 -0.39 7.20 -3.92
N LEU A 249 0.64 7.26 -4.77
CA LEU A 249 1.17 6.14 -5.52
C LEU A 249 2.24 5.44 -4.67
N ARG A 250 2.05 4.15 -4.37
CA ARG A 250 2.96 3.35 -3.56
C ARG A 250 3.54 2.17 -4.36
N PRO A 251 4.49 2.41 -5.27
CA PRO A 251 5.19 1.35 -5.98
C PRO A 251 6.33 0.78 -5.15
N VAL A 252 6.43 -0.54 -5.11
CA VAL A 252 7.49 -1.25 -4.40
C VAL A 252 8.05 -2.40 -5.23
N VAL A 253 9.34 -2.66 -5.03
CA VAL A 253 10.06 -3.84 -5.50
C VAL A 253 10.51 -4.65 -4.29
N SER A 254 10.33 -5.96 -4.35
CA SER A 254 10.62 -6.88 -3.25
C SER A 254 10.87 -8.27 -3.80
N GLU A 255 11.84 -8.97 -3.21
CA GLU A 255 12.16 -10.37 -3.51
C GLU A 255 11.49 -11.32 -2.50
N ASP A 256 11.37 -10.90 -1.23
CA ASP A 256 10.99 -11.76 -0.11
C ASP A 256 9.73 -11.32 0.66
N VAL A 257 9.09 -10.21 0.27
CA VAL A 257 7.94 -9.57 0.94
C VAL A 257 8.26 -9.05 2.36
N MET A 258 9.37 -9.43 2.97
CA MET A 258 9.80 -8.97 4.29
C MET A 258 10.38 -7.57 4.20
N THR A 259 11.20 -7.31 3.20
CA THR A 259 11.76 -6.00 2.89
C THR A 259 11.29 -5.52 1.52
N ALA A 260 11.23 -4.21 1.33
CA ALA A 260 10.87 -3.65 0.03
C ALA A 260 11.52 -2.29 -0.20
N GLN A 261 12.01 -2.08 -1.42
CA GLN A 261 12.42 -0.75 -1.87
C GLN A 261 11.25 -0.08 -2.59
N PHE A 262 11.16 1.25 -2.54
CA PHE A 262 10.21 1.94 -3.41
C PHE A 262 10.71 1.78 -4.85
N ALA A 263 9.81 1.57 -5.80
CA ALA A 263 10.22 1.45 -7.20
C ALA A 263 10.55 2.83 -7.76
N ARG A 264 11.53 2.92 -8.66
CA ARG A 264 11.88 4.15 -9.37
C ARG A 264 11.26 4.08 -10.77
N ILE A 265 10.17 4.81 -11.00
CA ILE A 265 9.50 4.86 -12.31
C ILE A 265 10.06 6.04 -13.10
N ASP A 266 10.20 5.88 -14.42
CA ASP A 266 10.63 6.96 -15.31
C ASP A 266 9.66 8.16 -15.22
N TRP A 267 10.20 9.36 -15.05
CA TRP A 267 9.42 10.59 -14.97
C TRP A 267 8.55 10.83 -16.20
N ASN A 268 9.01 10.41 -17.40
CA ASN A 268 8.23 10.52 -18.63
C ASN A 268 6.98 9.63 -18.64
N LEU A 269 6.93 8.59 -17.80
CA LEU A 269 5.75 7.76 -17.59
C LEU A 269 4.89 8.28 -16.43
N LEU A 270 5.52 8.88 -15.41
CA LEU A 270 4.81 9.45 -14.26
C LEU A 270 4.06 10.72 -14.62
N ASP A 271 4.65 11.63 -15.40
CA ASP A 271 4.03 12.93 -15.69
C ASP A 271 2.65 12.79 -16.38
N PRO A 272 2.49 12.02 -17.47
CA PRO A 272 1.17 11.84 -18.11
C PRO A 272 0.16 11.11 -17.20
N LEU A 273 0.64 10.20 -16.36
CA LEU A 273 -0.20 9.50 -15.38
C LEU A 273 -0.72 10.47 -14.32
N VAL A 274 0.14 11.34 -13.80
CA VAL A 274 -0.23 12.36 -12.80
C VAL A 274 -1.23 13.34 -13.40
N GLU A 275 -1.02 13.81 -14.63
CA GLU A 275 -1.98 14.65 -15.35
C GLU A 275 -3.35 13.97 -15.49
N SER A 276 -3.37 12.68 -15.86
CA SER A 276 -4.60 11.90 -16.00
C SER A 276 -5.33 11.73 -14.66
N ILE A 277 -4.59 11.47 -13.57
CA ILE A 277 -5.16 11.34 -12.22
C ILE A 277 -5.70 12.68 -11.72
N LEU A 278 -4.97 13.78 -11.92
CA LEU A 278 -5.42 15.14 -11.56
C LEU A 278 -6.61 15.60 -12.41
N GLY A 279 -6.88 14.95 -13.54
CA GLY A 279 -8.08 15.16 -14.35
C GLY A 279 -9.33 14.49 -13.78
N LEU A 280 -9.21 13.57 -12.81
CA LEU A 280 -10.35 12.95 -12.14
C LEU A 280 -11.00 13.95 -11.18
N ALA A 281 -12.34 14.04 -11.24
CA ALA A 281 -13.09 14.85 -10.29
C ALA A 281 -12.93 14.28 -8.88
N GLY A 282 -12.52 15.10 -7.92
CA GLY A 282 -12.33 14.71 -6.53
C GLY A 282 -10.89 14.47 -6.09
N ILE A 283 -9.90 14.62 -6.99
CA ILE A 283 -8.47 14.56 -6.63
C ILE A 283 -7.83 15.95 -6.77
N GLU A 284 -7.29 16.48 -5.67
CA GLU A 284 -6.56 17.75 -5.67
C GLU A 284 -5.05 17.56 -5.87
N THR A 285 -4.46 16.57 -5.20
CA THR A 285 -3.00 16.41 -5.10
C THR A 285 -2.58 14.96 -5.27
N VAL A 286 -1.52 14.72 -6.04
CA VAL A 286 -0.92 13.39 -6.22
C VAL A 286 0.47 13.35 -5.60
N PHE A 287 0.70 12.33 -4.80
CA PHE A 287 1.94 12.03 -4.10
C PHE A 287 2.54 10.71 -4.57
N TYR A 288 3.83 10.55 -4.36
CA TYR A 288 4.58 9.33 -4.60
C TYR A 288 5.31 8.91 -3.32
N ASP A 289 5.05 7.71 -2.81
CA ASP A 289 5.69 7.24 -1.58
C ASP A 289 7.09 6.67 -1.86
N ILE A 290 8.09 7.42 -1.39
CA ILE A 290 9.52 7.16 -1.56
C ILE A 290 10.14 6.48 -0.32
N THR A 291 9.33 5.83 0.50
CA THR A 291 9.78 5.15 1.73
C THR A 291 10.15 3.69 1.48
N HIS A 292 11.21 3.17 2.07
CA HIS A 292 11.47 1.72 2.09
C HIS A 292 10.62 0.99 3.16
N LYS A 293 10.53 -0.34 3.06
CA LYS A 293 10.06 -1.22 4.14
C LYS A 293 11.29 -1.96 4.70
N PRO A 294 11.64 -1.76 5.99
CA PRO A 294 11.15 -0.74 6.93
C PRO A 294 11.65 0.70 6.60
N PRO A 295 11.08 1.76 7.21
CA PRO A 295 10.05 1.75 8.25
C PRO A 295 8.62 1.85 7.74
N GLY A 296 8.41 2.04 6.44
CA GLY A 296 7.09 1.92 5.84
C GLY A 296 6.61 0.47 5.79
N THR A 297 5.42 0.26 5.24
CA THR A 297 4.91 -1.05 4.82
C THR A 297 4.45 -0.99 3.36
N PHE A 298 3.82 -2.06 2.87
CA PHE A 298 3.22 -2.10 1.53
C PHE A 298 2.04 -1.13 1.43
N GLY A 299 1.00 -1.30 2.26
CA GLY A 299 -0.18 -0.41 2.31
C GLY A 299 -0.02 0.75 3.30
N TRP A 300 -1.02 1.63 3.38
CA TRP A 300 -1.05 2.72 4.37
C TRP A 300 -2.08 2.49 5.49
N GLU A 301 -3.08 1.62 5.21
CA GLU A 301 -4.28 1.23 5.99
C GLU A 301 -5.23 2.40 6.33
#